data_AF-S0NI14-F1
#
_entry.id   AF-S0NI14-F1
#
_cell.length_a   1.000
_cell.length_b   1.000
_cell.length_c   1.000
_cell.angle_alpha   90.00
_cell.angle_beta   90.00
_cell.angle_gamma   90.00
#
_symmetry.space_group_name_H-M   'P 1'
#
loop_
_entity.id
_entity.type
_entity.pdbx_description
1 polymer ?
#
loop_
_entity_poly.entity_id
_entity_poly.type
_entity_poly.pdbx_seq_one_letter_code
_entity_poly.pdbx_strand_id
1 'polypeptide(L)' 'MSKTNTPSRPLLKGENLPNKGTYKFTVATNVRTKPGLGHSVVAVYHSGDTITYIGKVIADGYVWLKYISGSGKVRYVAVV' A
#
# COMPACT_ATOMS: atom_id res chain seq x y z
N MET A 1 -33.71 15.03 -7.72
CA MET A 1 -32.38 14.41 -7.83
C MET A 1 -31.61 14.74 -6.56
N SER A 2 -31.62 13.84 -5.57
CA SER A 2 -31.00 14.11 -4.27
C SER A 2 -29.49 13.98 -4.39
N LYS A 3 -28.76 15.10 -4.34
CA LYS A 3 -27.31 15.12 -4.14
C LYS A 3 -27.07 14.92 -2.64
N THR A 4 -26.64 13.73 -2.22
CA THR A 4 -26.20 13.49 -0.85
C THR A 4 -24.86 14.19 -0.63
N ASN A 5 -24.88 15.30 0.10
CA ASN A 5 -23.69 15.92 0.69
C ASN A 5 -23.23 15.05 1.86
N THR A 6 -22.36 14.09 1.60
CA THR A 6 -21.61 13.38 2.65
C THR A 6 -20.35 14.19 2.96
N PRO A 7 -20.02 14.50 4.23
CA PRO A 7 -18.69 15.01 4.55
C PRO A 7 -17.67 13.92 4.15
N SER A 8 -16.89 14.18 3.11
CA SER A 8 -15.85 13.27 2.64
C SER A 8 -14.76 13.21 3.70
N ARG A 9 -14.61 12.06 4.37
CA ARG A 9 -13.38 11.78 5.13
C ARG A 9 -12.20 11.87 4.15
N PRO A 10 -11.05 12.44 4.55
CA PRO A 10 -9.87 12.42 3.70
C PRO A 10 -9.60 11.00 3.19
N LEU A 11 -9.51 10.84 1.87
CA LEU A 11 -9.18 9.55 1.26
C LEU A 11 -7.75 9.17 1.66
N LEU A 12 -7.55 7.91 2.01
CA LEU A 12 -6.21 7.41 2.24
C LEU A 12 -5.44 7.42 0.92
N LYS A 13 -4.14 7.71 1.00
CA LYS A 13 -3.29 7.58 -0.18
C LYS A 13 -3.32 6.13 -0.66
N GLY A 14 -3.58 5.95 -1.95
CA GLY A 14 -3.71 4.63 -2.57
C GLY A 14 -5.11 3.98 -2.45
N GLU A 15 -6.10 4.64 -1.84
CA GLU A 15 -7.45 4.08 -1.69
C GLU A 15 -8.10 3.83 -3.06
N ASN A 16 -7.89 4.75 -4.01
CA ASN A 16 -8.41 4.68 -5.37
C ASN A 16 -7.65 3.72 -6.31
N LEU A 17 -6.54 3.11 -5.86
CA LEU A 17 -5.83 2.13 -6.68
C LEU A 17 -6.71 0.89 -6.94
N PRO A 18 -6.54 0.16 -8.05
CA PRO A 18 -7.18 -1.13 -8.22
C PRO A 18 -6.72 -2.14 -7.15
N ASN A 19 -7.39 -3.29 -7.03
CA ASN A 19 -6.99 -4.32 -6.06
C ASN A 19 -5.67 -5.04 -6.42
N LYS A 20 -5.25 -4.96 -7.69
CA LYS A 20 -3.99 -5.50 -8.21
C LYS A 20 -3.47 -4.58 -9.32
N GLY A 21 -2.16 -4.55 -9.51
CA GLY A 21 -1.53 -3.74 -10.55
C GLY A 21 -0.05 -3.51 -10.29
N THR A 22 0.49 -2.50 -10.95
CA THR A 22 1.88 -2.05 -10.73
C THR A 22 1.86 -0.75 -9.95
N TYR A 23 2.79 -0.61 -9.01
CA TYR A 23 2.98 0.63 -8.24
C TYR A 23 4.44 1.07 -8.33
N LYS A 24 4.66 2.35 -8.63
CA LYS A 24 5.98 2.98 -8.66
C LYS A 24 6.15 3.85 -7.41
N PHE A 25 7.20 3.60 -6.65
CA PHE A 25 7.51 4.36 -5.46
C PHE A 25 8.11 5.71 -5.83
N THR A 26 7.73 6.75 -5.09
CA THR A 26 8.25 8.12 -5.26
C THR A 26 9.19 8.52 -4.14
N VAL A 27 9.22 7.76 -3.03
CA VAL A 27 10.04 7.97 -1.85
C VAL A 27 10.52 6.61 -1.31
N ALA A 28 11.49 6.63 -0.39
CA ALA A 28 11.92 5.41 0.29
C ALA A 28 10.82 4.87 1.21
N THR A 29 10.45 3.60 1.06
CA THR A 29 9.31 2.99 1.75
C THR A 29 9.66 1.61 2.30
N ASN A 30 9.38 1.42 3.60
CA ASN A 30 9.64 0.16 4.29
C ASN A 30 8.70 -0.97 3.83
N VAL A 31 9.29 -2.12 3.54
CA VAL A 31 8.58 -3.39 3.33
C VAL A 31 8.47 -4.13 4.66
N ARG A 32 7.28 -4.60 4.98
CA ARG A 32 6.97 -5.28 6.24
C ARG A 32 6.40 -6.69 6.06
N THR A 33 6.48 -7.49 7.13
CA THR A 33 6.00 -8.88 7.16
C THR A 33 4.48 -9.01 7.20
N LYS A 34 3.78 -8.00 7.74
CA LYS A 34 2.33 -7.88 7.85
C LYS A 34 1.91 -6.41 7.63
N PRO A 35 0.65 -6.12 7.28
CA PRO A 35 0.19 -4.74 7.12
C PRO A 35 0.10 -4.05 8.48
N GLY A 36 0.89 -3.00 8.67
CA GLY A 36 0.91 -2.20 9.90
C GLY A 36 2.30 -1.71 10.27
N LEU A 37 2.38 -0.54 10.92
CA LEU A 37 3.62 0.14 11.31
C LEU A 37 4.39 -0.59 12.42
N GLY A 38 3.71 -1.44 13.20
CA GLY A 38 4.32 -2.23 14.28
C GLY A 38 5.01 -3.52 13.84
N HIS A 39 4.94 -3.90 12.56
CA HIS A 39 5.50 -5.17 12.07
C HIS A 39 6.93 -5.05 11.54
N SER A 40 7.71 -6.12 11.63
CA SER A 40 9.14 -6.13 11.24
C SER A 40 9.37 -5.61 9.82
N VAL A 41 10.33 -4.69 9.69
CA VAL A 41 10.86 -4.22 8.41
C VAL A 41 11.85 -5.24 7.88
N VAL A 42 11.74 -5.60 6.60
CA VAL A 42 12.56 -6.65 5.97
C VAL A 42 13.24 -6.21 4.67
N ALA A 43 12.83 -5.07 4.12
CA ALA A 43 13.45 -4.44 2.96
C ALA A 43 12.98 -2.97 2.87
N VAL A 44 13.55 -2.24 1.92
CA VAL A 44 13.17 -0.86 1.58
C VAL A 44 13.10 -0.77 0.06
N TYR A 45 12.02 -0.20 -0.48
CA TYR A 45 11.96 0.27 -1.86
C TYR A 45 12.35 1.74 -1.91
N HIS A 46 13.00 2.16 -2.98
CA HIS A 46 13.44 3.54 -3.20
C HIS A 46 12.61 4.22 -4.28
N SER A 47 12.77 5.53 -4.41
CA SER A 47 12.12 6.28 -5.49
C SER A 47 12.54 5.73 -6.85
N GLY A 48 11.58 5.49 -7.72
CA GLY A 48 11.80 4.87 -9.03
C GLY A 48 11.50 3.37 -9.07
N ASP A 49 11.61 2.67 -7.95
CA ASP A 49 11.35 1.23 -7.88
C ASP A 49 9.88 0.92 -8.17
N THR A 50 9.63 -0.30 -8.65
CA THR A 50 8.28 -0.78 -8.95
C THR A 50 7.99 -2.14 -8.34
N ILE A 51 6.75 -2.37 -7.95
CA ILE A 51 6.22 -3.70 -7.63
C ILE A 51 4.97 -4.01 -8.43
N THR A 52 4.74 -5.31 -8.65
CA THR A 52 3.43 -5.85 -9.00
C THR A 52 2.76 -6.34 -7.71
N TYR A 53 1.63 -5.72 -7.34
CA TYR A 53 0.85 -6.10 -6.16
C TYR A 53 -0.41 -6.87 -6.56
N ILE A 54 -0.85 -7.75 -5.66
CA ILE A 54 -1.95 -8.70 -5.85
C ILE A 54 -3.13 -8.44 -4.91
N GLY A 55 -3.02 -7.46 -4.03
CA GLY A 55 -4.06 -7.11 -3.07
C GLY A 55 -3.77 -5.79 -2.36
N LYS A 56 -4.80 -5.28 -1.68
CA LYS A 56 -4.71 -4.12 -0.79
C LYS A 56 -5.28 -4.47 0.59
N VAL A 57 -4.72 -3.90 1.64
CA VAL A 57 -5.23 -3.99 3.02
C VAL A 57 -5.17 -2.60 3.64
N ILE A 58 -6.19 -2.19 4.39
CA ILE A 58 -6.17 -0.94 5.15
C ILE A 58 -5.81 -1.27 6.60
N ALA A 59 -4.72 -0.69 7.11
CA ALA A 59 -4.26 -0.84 8.49
C ALA A 59 -3.42 0.37 8.89
N ASP A 60 -3.51 0.79 10.15
CA ASP A 60 -2.76 1.91 10.74
C ASP A 60 -2.88 3.23 9.95
N GLY A 61 -4.02 3.47 9.27
CA GLY A 61 -4.23 4.66 8.46
C GLY A 61 -3.55 4.65 7.09
N TYR A 62 -3.04 3.50 6.63
CA TYR A 62 -2.42 3.34 5.31
C TYR A 62 -3.12 2.27 4.47
N VAL A 63 -3.05 2.46 3.16
CA VAL A 63 -3.26 1.37 2.21
C VAL A 63 -1.95 0.61 2.05
N TRP A 64 -1.97 -0.67 2.37
CA TRP A 64 -0.86 -1.60 2.22
C TRP A 64 -1.03 -2.43 0.96
N LEU A 65 -0.07 -2.33 0.04
CA LEU A 65 0.01 -3.17 -1.14
C LEU A 65 0.59 -4.53 -0.75
N LYS A 66 -0.17 -5.60 -0.99
CA LYS A 66 0.23 -6.99 -0.78
C LYS A 66 0.91 -7.51 -2.04
N TYR A 67 2.12 -8.04 -1.93
CA TYR A 67 2.84 -8.64 -3.05
C TYR A 67 3.63 -9.88 -2.62
N ILE A 68 4.11 -10.65 -3.59
CA ILE A 68 4.99 -11.80 -3.38
C ILE A 68 6.42 -11.33 -3.66
N SER A 69 7.30 -11.40 -2.67
CA SER A 69 8.71 -11.03 -2.84
C SER A 69 9.48 -12.04 -3.71
N GLY A 70 10.69 -11.67 -4.14
CA GLY A 70 11.58 -12.61 -4.85
C GLY A 70 11.91 -13.89 -4.07
N SER A 71 11.75 -13.88 -2.75
CA SER A 71 11.90 -15.05 -1.88
C SER A 71 10.62 -15.89 -1.73
N GLY A 72 9.58 -15.61 -2.50
CA GLY A 72 8.27 -16.31 -2.44
C GLY A 72 7.41 -15.97 -1.22
N LYS A 73 7.83 -15.03 -0.36
CA LYS A 73 7.07 -14.66 0.85
C LYS A 73 6.12 -13.52 0.56
N VAL A 74 4.93 -13.53 1.16
CA VAL A 74 4.04 -12.38 1.12
C VAL A 74 4.63 -11.23 1.93
N ARG A 75 4.58 -10.04 1.34
CA ARG A 75 5.08 -8.78 1.91
C ARG A 75 4.09 -7.65 1.70
N TYR A 76 4.24 -6.63 2.52
CA TYR A 76 3.35 -5.48 2.57
C TYR A 76 4.17 -4.20 2.53
N VAL A 77 3.71 -3.22 1.76
CA VAL A 77 4.34 -1.90 1.67
C VAL A 77 3.25 -0.83 1.61
N ALA A 78 3.41 0.24 2.39
CA ALA A 78 2.42 1.30 2.48
C ALA A 78 2.49 2.22 1.26
N VAL A 79 1.34 2.75 0.84
CA VAL A 79 1.27 3.87 -0.11
C VAL A 79 1.43 5.16 0.69
N VAL A 80 2.58 5.84 0.53
CA VAL A 80 3.01 6.98 1.37
C VAL A 80 3.17 8.28 0.62
#